data_AF-A0A377CF05-F1
#
_entry.id   AF-A0A377CF05-F1
#
_cell.length_a   1.000
_cell.length_b   1.000
_cell.length_c   1.000
_cell.angle_alpha   90.00
_cell.angle_beta   90.00
_cell.angle_gamma   90.00
#
_symmetry.space_group_name_H-M   'P 1'
#
loop_
_entity.id
_entity.type
_entity.pdbx_description
1 polymer ?
#
loop_
_entity_poly.entity_id
_entity_poly.type
_entity_poly.pdbx_seq_one_letter_code
_entity_poly.pdbx_strand_id
1 'polypeptide(L)'
;MPLSSIAKIEQRFAPLSINHLDQFPVTTISFNVPDNYSLGDAVQAIMDTEKTLNLPVDITTQFQGSTLAFQSALGSTVWLIVAAVVAMYIVLGILYESFIHPITILSTLPTAGVGALLALMIAGSELDVIAIIGIILLIGIVKKKRHHDDRLRAGC
;
A
#
# COMPACT_ATOMS: atom_id res chain seq x y z
N MET A 1 51.06 38.69 -16.76
CA MET A 1 50.48 38.97 -15.42
C MET A 1 50.01 37.65 -14.82
N PRO A 2 50.55 37.20 -13.68
CA PRO A 2 50.11 35.96 -13.04
C PRO A 2 48.68 36.11 -12.48
N LEU A 3 47.86 35.06 -12.61
CA LEU A 3 46.44 35.05 -12.18
C LEU A 3 46.24 35.31 -10.68
N SER A 4 47.26 35.04 -9.87
CA SER A 4 47.24 35.25 -8.41
C SER A 4 47.25 36.71 -7.98
N SER A 5 47.45 37.67 -8.90
CA SER A 5 47.43 39.10 -8.60
C SER A 5 46.02 39.73 -8.69
N ILE A 6 45.00 38.97 -9.14
CA ILE A 6 43.64 39.49 -9.40
C ILE A 6 42.56 38.68 -8.67
N ALA A 7 42.84 37.43 -8.27
CA ALA A 7 41.86 36.57 -7.61
C ALA A 7 42.47 35.81 -6.41
N LYS A 8 41.68 35.72 -5.33
CA LYS A 8 42.01 34.96 -4.12
C LYS A 8 41.40 33.57 -4.24
N ILE A 9 42.24 32.54 -4.30
CA ILE A 9 41.81 31.14 -4.44
C ILE A 9 41.74 30.51 -3.05
N GLU A 10 40.56 30.03 -2.65
CA GLU A 10 40.35 29.32 -1.39
C GLU A 10 39.60 28.01 -1.68
N GLN A 11 40.09 26.88 -1.14
CA GLN A 11 39.39 25.60 -1.20
C GLN A 11 38.32 25.55 -0.10
N ARG A 12 37.06 25.31 -0.50
CA ARG A 12 35.93 25.14 0.42
C ARG A 12 35.18 23.86 0.06
N PHE A 13 34.69 23.16 1.08
CA PHE A 13 33.74 22.08 0.90
C PHE A 13 32.40 22.69 0.50
N ALA A 14 32.02 22.51 -0.77
CA ALA A 14 30.71 22.90 -1.29
C ALA A 14 29.93 21.63 -1.67
N PRO A 15 28.60 21.60 -1.50
CA PRO A 15 27.78 20.50 -2.01
C PRO A 15 27.96 20.39 -3.53
N LEU A 16 28.21 19.16 -4.00
CA LEU A 16 28.41 18.85 -5.42
C LEU A 16 27.14 19.10 -6.26
N SER A 17 25.97 19.04 -5.63
CA SER A 17 24.68 19.37 -6.24
C SER A 17 23.70 19.80 -5.14
N ILE A 18 22.89 20.82 -5.41
CA ILE A 18 21.75 21.21 -4.58
C ILE A 18 20.49 20.77 -5.31
N ASN A 19 19.90 19.67 -4.84
CA ASN A 19 18.64 19.19 -5.38
C ASN A 19 17.51 20.09 -4.87
N HIS A 20 16.56 20.38 -5.75
CA HIS A 20 15.38 21.15 -5.41
C HIS A 20 14.14 20.33 -5.74
N LEU A 21 13.16 20.35 -4.83
CA LEU A 21 11.83 19.80 -5.05
C LEU A 21 10.83 20.91 -4.72
N ASP A 22 9.89 21.17 -5.63
CA ASP A 22 8.90 22.24 -5.49
C ASP A 22 9.50 23.61 -5.10
N GLN A 23 10.69 23.91 -5.66
CA GLN A 23 11.47 25.14 -5.41
C GLN A 23 12.16 25.23 -4.04
N PHE A 24 12.06 24.19 -3.20
CA PHE A 24 12.78 24.12 -1.92
C PHE A 24 14.02 23.21 -2.03
N PRO A 25 15.15 23.55 -1.37
CA PRO A 25 16.30 22.67 -1.29
C PRO A 25 15.95 21.38 -0.56
N VAL A 26 16.28 20.24 -1.13
CA VAL A 26 15.99 18.93 -0.54
C VAL A 26 17.22 18.04 -0.49
N THR A 27 17.24 17.16 0.50
CA THR A 27 18.14 16.01 0.56
C THR A 27 17.32 14.75 0.39
N THR A 28 17.57 14.02 -0.69
CA THR A 28 16.90 12.75 -0.95
C THR A 28 17.60 11.63 -0.20
N ILE A 29 16.85 10.90 0.61
CA ILE A 29 17.32 9.69 1.29
C ILE A 29 16.62 8.50 0.62
N SER A 30 17.41 7.62 0.02
CA SER A 30 16.91 6.37 -0.58
C SER A 30 17.20 5.21 0.35
N PHE A 31 16.24 4.31 0.49
CA PHE A 31 16.37 3.09 1.27
C PHE A 31 15.81 1.91 0.49
N ASN A 32 16.28 0.71 0.80
CA ASN A 32 15.68 -0.53 0.36
C ASN A 32 15.20 -1.31 1.58
N VAL A 33 14.11 -2.06 1.40
CA VAL A 33 13.54 -2.88 2.47
C VAL A 33 14.14 -4.29 2.36
N PRO A 34 14.66 -4.87 3.46
CA PRO A 34 15.13 -6.26 3.45
C PRO A 34 13.96 -7.26 3.36
N ASP A 35 14.19 -8.44 2.78
CA ASP A 35 13.21 -9.48 2.40
C ASP A 35 12.25 -9.94 3.53
N ASN A 36 12.55 -9.61 4.78
CA ASN A 36 11.74 -9.98 5.96
C ASN A 36 10.94 -8.81 6.55
N TYR A 37 10.96 -7.64 5.92
CA TYR A 37 10.20 -6.46 6.34
C TYR A 37 9.35 -5.95 5.19
N SER A 38 8.19 -5.38 5.52
CA SER A 38 7.35 -4.73 4.52
C SER A 38 7.73 -3.26 4.32
N LEU A 39 7.33 -2.69 3.19
CA LEU A 39 7.44 -1.25 2.97
C LEU A 39 6.73 -0.44 4.07
N GLY A 40 5.61 -0.95 4.61
CA GLY A 40 4.92 -0.33 5.73
C GLY A 40 5.76 -0.27 7.00
N ASP A 41 6.50 -1.34 7.32
CA ASP A 41 7.37 -1.39 8.49
C ASP A 41 8.52 -0.38 8.38
N ALA A 42 9.11 -0.26 7.19
CA ALA A 42 10.15 0.73 6.92
C ALA A 42 9.63 2.17 7.06
N VAL A 43 8.43 2.46 6.54
CA VAL A 43 7.79 3.77 6.69
C VAL A 43 7.53 4.09 8.15
N GLN A 44 7.00 3.13 8.90
CA GLN A 44 6.71 3.29 10.32
C GLN A 44 8.00 3.58 11.12
N ALA A 45 9.07 2.82 10.86
CA ALA A 45 10.37 3.04 11.50
C ALA A 45 10.95 4.43 11.20
N ILE A 46 10.80 4.93 9.95
CA ILE A 46 11.24 6.28 9.57
C ILE A 46 10.41 7.34 10.31
N MET A 47 9.07 7.20 10.33
CA MET A 47 8.19 8.15 11.03
C MET A 47 8.47 8.20 12.53
N ASP A 48 8.76 7.05 13.15
CA ASP A 48 9.09 7.00 14.58
C ASP A 48 10.48 7.59 14.84
N THR A 49 11.44 7.36 13.96
CA THR A 49 12.77 7.98 14.02
C THR A 49 12.68 9.52 13.90
N GLU A 50 11.87 10.04 12.97
CA GLU A 50 11.63 11.48 12.81
C GLU A 50 11.07 12.11 14.10
N LYS A 51 10.10 11.44 14.75
CA LYS A 51 9.57 11.89 16.04
C LYS A 51 10.63 11.91 17.13
N THR A 52 11.54 10.93 17.15
CA THR A 52 12.61 10.88 18.16
C THR A 52 13.71 11.91 17.93
N LEU A 53 13.96 12.30 16.68
CA LEU A 53 15.00 13.25 16.31
C LEU A 53 14.65 14.70 16.65
N ASN A 54 13.40 15.00 17.02
CA ASN A 54 12.91 16.38 17.29
C ASN A 54 13.38 17.36 16.20
N LEU A 55 13.12 17.00 14.94
CA LEU A 55 13.51 17.85 13.82
C LEU A 55 12.92 19.27 14.00
N PRO A 56 13.70 20.33 13.71
CA PRO A 56 13.20 21.70 13.73
C PRO A 56 11.97 21.83 12.83
N VAL A 57 11.03 22.70 13.20
CA VAL A 57 9.78 22.94 12.43
C VAL A 57 10.02 23.42 11.00
N ASP A 58 11.23 23.90 10.69
CA ASP A 58 11.66 24.31 9.35
C ASP A 58 12.02 23.13 8.44
N ILE A 59 12.19 21.91 8.98
CA ILE A 59 12.49 20.71 8.20
C ILE A 59 11.20 19.91 8.02
N THR A 60 10.76 19.78 6.76
CA THR A 60 9.63 18.94 6.40
C THR A 60 10.12 17.69 5.68
N THR A 61 9.59 16.54 6.08
CA THR A 61 9.90 15.25 5.50
C THR A 61 8.75 14.81 4.63
N GLN A 62 9.06 14.32 3.43
CA GLN A 62 8.06 13.90 2.45
C GLN A 62 8.50 12.60 1.81
N PHE A 63 7.62 11.61 1.84
CA PHE A 63 7.81 10.37 1.10
C PHE A 63 7.60 10.61 -0.39
N GLN A 64 8.35 9.90 -1.24
CA GLN A 64 8.23 9.97 -2.70
C GLN A 64 8.11 8.59 -3.31
N GLY A 65 7.65 8.53 -4.57
CA GLY A 65 7.60 7.31 -5.37
C GLY A 65 6.67 6.24 -4.79
N SER A 66 7.18 5.02 -4.66
CA SER A 66 6.44 3.85 -4.17
C SER A 66 5.89 4.04 -2.76
N THR A 67 6.67 4.69 -1.89
CA THR A 67 6.29 4.95 -0.50
C THR A 67 5.11 5.91 -0.38
N LEU A 68 5.10 6.99 -1.18
CA LEU A 68 4.00 7.95 -1.25
C LEU A 68 2.73 7.31 -1.81
N ALA A 69 2.87 6.48 -2.85
CA ALA A 69 1.76 5.75 -3.44
C ALA A 69 1.14 4.77 -2.43
N PHE A 70 1.98 4.08 -1.65
CA PHE A 70 1.53 3.18 -0.58
C PHE A 70 0.74 3.93 0.51
N GLN A 71 1.26 5.06 1.02
CA GLN A 71 0.57 5.87 2.04
C GLN A 71 -0.77 6.43 1.52
N SER A 72 -0.78 6.90 0.27
CA SER A 72 -1.99 7.40 -0.40
C SER A 72 -3.03 6.30 -0.61
N ALA A 73 -2.59 5.09 -0.98
CA ALA A 73 -3.44 3.94 -1.12
C ALA A 73 -4.06 3.53 0.23
N LEU A 74 -3.28 3.49 1.31
CA LEU A 74 -3.80 3.16 2.64
C LEU A 74 -4.88 4.15 3.11
N GLY A 75 -4.65 5.46 2.94
CA GLY A 75 -5.60 6.49 3.33
C GLY A 75 -6.92 6.44 2.55
N SER A 76 -6.87 6.08 1.27
CA SER A 76 -8.05 5.93 0.42
C SER A 76 -8.74 4.57 0.55
N THR A 77 -8.01 3.51 0.91
CA THR A 77 -8.53 2.14 1.01
C THR A 77 -9.68 2.05 2.01
N VAL A 78 -9.58 2.71 3.17
CA VAL A 78 -10.66 2.69 4.18
C VAL A 78 -11.96 3.27 3.61
N TRP A 79 -11.87 4.42 2.93
CA TRP A 79 -13.02 5.05 2.29
C TRP A 79 -13.57 4.21 1.13
N LEU A 80 -12.70 3.59 0.34
CA LEU A 80 -13.09 2.69 -0.74
C LEU A 80 -13.80 1.45 -0.21
N ILE A 81 -13.34 0.85 0.88
CA ILE A 81 -14.01 -0.29 1.53
C ILE A 81 -15.40 0.12 2.00
N VAL A 82 -15.53 1.26 2.68
CA VAL A 82 -16.83 1.78 3.13
C VAL A 82 -17.76 2.03 1.93
N ALA A 83 -17.27 2.71 0.90
CA ALA A 83 -18.02 2.97 -0.32
C ALA A 83 -18.45 1.67 -1.02
N ALA A 84 -17.58 0.66 -1.07
CA ALA A 84 -17.89 -0.64 -1.65
C ALA A 84 -18.99 -1.37 -0.86
N VAL A 85 -18.95 -1.34 0.47
CA VAL A 85 -20.00 -1.92 1.33
C VAL A 85 -21.33 -1.20 1.10
N VAL A 86 -21.32 0.13 1.05
CA VAL A 86 -22.52 0.95 0.79
C VAL A 86 -23.09 0.67 -0.61
N ALA A 87 -22.25 0.67 -1.64
CA ALA A 87 -22.68 0.38 -3.00
C ALA A 87 -23.27 -1.03 -3.11
N MET A 88 -22.66 -2.02 -2.47
CA MET A 88 -23.20 -3.38 -2.43
C MET A 88 -24.55 -3.46 -1.71
N TYR A 89 -24.73 -2.71 -0.62
CA TYR A 89 -26.02 -2.60 0.07
C TYR A 89 -27.11 -2.01 -0.84
N ILE A 90 -26.80 -0.94 -1.58
CA ILE A 90 -27.73 -0.29 -2.51
C ILE A 90 -28.09 -1.23 -3.66
N VAL A 91 -27.10 -1.86 -4.30
CA VAL A 91 -27.34 -2.79 -5.41
C VAL A 91 -28.27 -3.92 -4.99
N LEU A 92 -28.09 -4.49 -3.79
CA LEU A 92 -28.99 -5.53 -3.32
C LEU A 92 -30.37 -5.01 -2.89
N GLY A 93 -30.46 -3.83 -2.28
CA GLY A 93 -31.73 -3.20 -1.97
C GLY A 93 -32.59 -2.93 -3.21
N ILE A 94 -31.96 -2.70 -4.36
CA ILE A 94 -32.63 -2.52 -5.66
C ILE A 94 -32.92 -3.87 -6.33
N LEU A 95 -32.03 -4.88 -6.18
CA LEU A 95 -32.11 -6.14 -6.91
C LEU A 95 -33.03 -7.19 -6.25
N TYR A 96 -33.19 -7.18 -4.94
CA TYR A 96 -34.03 -8.14 -4.20
C TYR A 96 -34.71 -7.42 -3.03
N GLU A 97 -36.03 -7.51 -2.91
CA GLU A 97 -36.81 -7.02 -1.75
C GLU A 97 -36.43 -7.69 -0.39
N SER A 98 -35.33 -8.45 -0.31
CA SER A 98 -34.91 -9.18 0.90
C SER A 98 -33.43 -8.94 1.25
N PHE A 99 -33.23 -8.34 2.44
CA PHE A 99 -31.97 -7.84 3.00
C PHE A 99 -30.98 -8.92 3.50
N ILE A 100 -31.28 -10.22 3.34
CA ILE A 100 -30.60 -11.30 4.10
C ILE A 100 -29.43 -11.95 3.33
N HIS A 101 -29.50 -12.05 2.00
CA HIS A 101 -28.45 -12.71 1.20
C HIS A 101 -27.08 -12.00 1.04
N PRO A 102 -26.92 -10.66 1.12
CA PRO A 102 -25.63 -9.99 0.86
C PRO A 102 -24.59 -10.23 1.95
N ILE A 103 -25.02 -10.29 3.21
CA ILE A 103 -24.13 -10.40 4.38
C ILE A 103 -23.31 -11.71 4.31
N THR A 104 -23.91 -12.77 3.78
CA THR A 104 -23.28 -14.09 3.63
C THR A 104 -22.17 -14.06 2.58
N ILE A 105 -22.39 -13.42 1.43
CA ILE A 105 -21.36 -13.29 0.40
C ILE A 105 -20.24 -12.37 0.89
N LEU A 106 -20.61 -11.25 1.52
CA LEU A 106 -19.70 -10.22 1.99
C LEU A 106 -18.86 -10.66 3.18
N SER A 107 -19.32 -11.61 4.01
CA SER A 107 -18.49 -12.21 5.06
C SER A 107 -17.51 -13.25 4.51
N THR A 108 -17.83 -13.91 3.40
CA THR A 108 -17.01 -15.00 2.89
C THR A 108 -15.84 -14.55 2.02
N LEU A 109 -15.95 -13.38 1.39
CA LEU A 109 -14.86 -12.71 0.67
C LEU A 109 -13.67 -12.29 1.58
N PRO A 110 -13.88 -11.55 2.68
CA PRO A 110 -12.79 -11.18 3.58
C PRO A 110 -12.19 -12.41 4.26
N THR A 111 -12.99 -13.41 4.64
CA THR A 111 -12.44 -14.66 5.20
C THR A 111 -11.59 -15.42 4.19
N ALA A 112 -11.98 -15.48 2.91
CA ALA A 112 -11.16 -16.08 1.87
C ALA A 112 -9.86 -15.30 1.63
N GLY A 113 -9.92 -13.96 1.67
CA GLY A 113 -8.74 -13.10 1.61
C GLY A 113 -7.78 -13.32 2.78
N VAL A 114 -8.31 -13.38 4.01
CA VAL A 114 -7.52 -13.68 5.22
C VAL A 114 -6.89 -15.08 5.14
N GLY A 115 -7.63 -16.09 4.66
CA GLY A 115 -7.09 -17.44 4.47
C GLY A 115 -5.97 -17.50 3.43
N ALA A 116 -6.10 -16.74 2.34
CA ALA A 116 -5.06 -16.65 1.32
C ALA A 116 -3.81 -15.90 1.81
N LEU A 117 -4.00 -14.81 2.56
CA LEU A 117 -2.90 -14.09 3.21
C LEU A 117 -2.17 -14.95 4.25
N LEU A 118 -2.91 -15.70 5.07
CA LEU A 118 -2.32 -16.65 6.03
C LEU A 118 -1.54 -17.76 5.32
N ALA A 119 -2.04 -18.29 4.20
CA ALA A 119 -1.33 -19.29 3.42
C ALA A 119 -0.02 -18.73 2.84
N LEU A 120 -0.03 -17.48 2.34
CA LEU A 120 1.17 -16.78 1.89
C LEU A 120 2.20 -16.57 3.01
N MET A 121 1.71 -16.16 4.19
CA MET A 121 2.55 -15.93 5.36
C MET A 121 3.22 -17.23 5.84
N ILE A 122 2.51 -18.36 5.86
CA ILE A 122 3.07 -19.68 6.20
C ILE A 122 4.05 -20.16 5.12
N ALA A 123 3.78 -19.85 3.85
CA ALA A 123 4.67 -20.18 2.73
C ALA A 123 5.93 -19.29 2.68
N GLY A 124 6.03 -18.25 3.52
CA GLY A 124 7.14 -17.30 3.52
C GLY A 124 7.30 -16.54 2.20
N SER A 125 6.21 -16.40 1.44
CA SER A 125 6.21 -15.72 0.15
C SER A 125 5.62 -14.32 0.28
N GLU A 126 6.28 -13.34 -0.33
CA GLU A 126 5.77 -11.97 -0.40
C GLU A 126 4.55 -11.86 -1.32
N LEU A 127 3.81 -10.76 -1.17
CA LEU A 127 2.67 -10.45 -2.05
C LEU A 127 3.17 -9.96 -3.42
N ASP A 128 3.62 -10.88 -4.26
CA ASP A 128 4.09 -10.60 -5.62
C ASP A 128 3.03 -10.90 -6.69
N VAL A 129 3.39 -10.73 -7.97
CA VAL A 129 2.48 -11.00 -9.10
C VAL A 129 2.04 -12.47 -9.15
N ILE A 130 2.93 -13.40 -8.77
CA ILE A 130 2.63 -14.84 -8.76
C ILE A 130 1.62 -15.16 -7.65
N ALA A 131 1.79 -14.57 -6.47
CA ALA A 131 0.86 -14.65 -5.36
C ALA A 131 -0.53 -14.13 -5.73
N ILE A 132 -0.62 -12.99 -6.44
CA ILE A 132 -1.89 -12.42 -6.90
C ILE A 132 -2.63 -13.39 -7.84
N ILE A 133 -1.92 -14.02 -8.78
CA ILE A 133 -2.52 -15.03 -9.68
C ILE A 133 -3.05 -16.22 -8.87
N GLY A 134 -2.30 -16.69 -7.87
CA GLY A 134 -2.72 -17.75 -6.96
C GLY A 134 -4.01 -17.40 -6.20
N ILE A 135 -4.11 -16.19 -5.67
CA ILE A 135 -5.30 -15.69 -4.95
C ILE A 135 -6.54 -15.68 -5.87
N ILE A 136 -6.40 -15.18 -7.11
CA ILE A 136 -7.49 -15.12 -8.08
C ILE A 136 -7.98 -16.55 -8.41
N LEU A 137 -7.06 -17.48 -8.63
CA LEU A 137 -7.39 -18.89 -8.88
C LEU A 137 -8.11 -19.53 -7.68
N LEU A 138 -7.67 -19.24 -6.45
CA LEU A 138 -8.27 -19.73 -5.22
C LEU A 138 -9.72 -19.26 -5.07
N ILE A 139 -9.99 -17.97 -5.30
CA ILE A 139 -11.35 -17.39 -5.29
C ILE A 139 -12.25 -18.09 -6.32
N GLY A 140 -11.72 -18.38 -7.52
CA GLY A 140 -12.43 -19.09 -8.58
C GLY A 140 -12.86 -20.51 -8.17
N ILE A 141 -11.98 -21.25 -7.49
CA ILE A 141 -12.27 -22.62 -7.02
C ILE A 141 -13.34 -22.61 -5.91
N VAL A 142 -13.28 -21.65 -4.97
CA VAL A 142 -14.26 -21.53 -3.88
C VAL A 142 -15.66 -21.21 -4.42
N LYS A 143 -15.76 -20.35 -5.44
CA LYS A 143 -17.02 -20.06 -6.13
C LYS A 143 -17.55 -21.26 -6.93
N LYS A 144 -16.68 -22.08 -7.54
CA LYS A 144 -17.09 -23.31 -8.25
C LYS A 144 -17.76 -24.33 -7.33
N LYS A 145 -17.35 -24.44 -6.06
CA LYS A 145 -17.99 -25.32 -5.07
C LYS A 145 -19.39 -24.85 -4.66
N ARG A 146 -19.64 -23.54 -4.53
CA ARG A 146 -21.00 -23.01 -4.28
C ARG A 146 -21.94 -23.13 -5.47
N HIS A 147 -21.44 -22.93 -6.69
CA HIS A 147 -22.27 -23.02 -7.89
C HIS A 147 -22.72 -24.46 -8.23
N HIS A 148 -22.01 -25.46 -7.71
CA HIS A 148 -22.38 -26.87 -7.85
C HIS A 148 -23.43 -27.32 -6.82
N ASP A 149 -23.61 -26.58 -5.72
CA ASP A 149 -24.57 -26.88 -4.65
C ASP A 149 -25.96 -26.29 -4.94
N ASP A 150 -26.04 -25.13 -5.61
CA ASP A 150 -27.34 -24.55 -6.02
C ASP A 150 -28.09 -25.40 -7.06
N ARG A 151 -27.39 -26.25 -7.83
CA ARG A 151 -28.05 -27.21 -8.75
C ARG A 151 -28.70 -28.40 -8.04
N LEU A 152 -28.38 -28.64 -6.76
CA LEU A 152 -28.99 -29.72 -5.96
C LEU A 152 -30.19 -29.23 -5.14
N ARG A 153 -30.31 -27.92 -4.89
CA ARG A 153 -31.43 -27.34 -4.11
C ARG A 153 -32.58 -26.79 -4.96
N ALA A 154 -32.35 -26.43 -6.23
CA ALA A 154 -33.40 -25.93 -7.13
C ALA A 154 -34.18 -27.04 -7.89
N GLY A 155 -33.94 -28.32 -7.54
CA GLY A 155 -34.57 -29.48 -8.18
C GLY A 155 -35.37 -30.38 -7.24
N CYS A 156 -35.75 -29.89 -6.06
CA CYS A 156 -36.67 -30.56 -5.14
C CYS A 156 -37.84 -29.66 -4.81
#